data_AF-A0A931AYQ5-F1
#
_entry.id   AF-A0A931AYQ5-F1
#
_cell.length_a   1.000
_cell.length_b   1.000
_cell.length_c   1.000
_cell.angle_alpha   90.00
_cell.angle_beta   90.00
_cell.angle_gamma   90.00
#
_symmetry.space_group_name_H-M   'P 1'
#
loop_
_entity.id
_entity.type
_entity.pdbx_description
1 polymer ?
#
loop_
_entity_poly.entity_id
_entity_poly.type
_entity_poly.pdbx_seq_one_letter_code
_entity_poly.pdbx_strand_id
1 'polypeptide(L)'
;MCGRYASSRKPEDLVELFQVDRWNPTETLAPSWNVAPTDDVWAVVDRADRETGELGRELRPLRWGLVPSWAKDPSVGARMINARVETVHEKPAYRKAFAKRRCLLPADGYYEWTAVPASEDRKAYKQPWYIAPEDGAPMAMAGLYEWWRDRTRDDDDPLAWWATCTIITTEAVDAAGRVHPRMPLAIAPADFEAWLDPSHQDPGELRSLLIEPAAGNLGARQVSLAVNSVRNNGPHLLDPPDQPAPAA
;
A
#
# COMPACT_ATOMS: atom_id res chain seq x y z
N MET A 1 -11.39 0.27 -4.66
CA MET A 1 -10.35 -0.71 -4.26
C MET A 1 -9.07 0.06 -4.48
N CYS A 2 -8.22 0.23 -3.47
CA CYS A 2 -7.06 1.11 -3.60
C CYS A 2 -6.10 0.56 -4.65
N GLY A 3 -6.08 1.17 -5.83
CA GLY A 3 -5.32 0.72 -7.01
C GLY A 3 -4.33 1.77 -7.53
N ARG A 4 -4.13 2.86 -6.79
CA ARG A 4 -3.10 3.86 -7.07
C ARG A 4 -2.80 4.68 -5.82
N TYR A 5 -1.54 5.00 -5.59
CA TYR A 5 -1.17 5.91 -4.51
C TYR A 5 0.09 6.71 -4.82
N ALA A 6 0.39 7.69 -3.97
CA ALA A 6 1.63 8.46 -4.02
C ALA A 6 2.56 8.01 -2.88
N SER A 7 3.82 7.77 -3.23
CA SER A 7 4.93 7.48 -2.31
C SER A 7 6.15 8.24 -2.84
N SER A 8 6.25 9.51 -2.47
CA SER A 8 7.24 10.46 -2.98
C SER A 8 8.33 10.79 -1.96
N ARG A 9 8.17 10.35 -0.71
CA ARG A 9 9.16 10.55 0.37
C ARG A 9 10.46 9.82 0.09
N LYS A 10 11.55 10.42 0.55
CA LYS A 10 12.87 9.82 0.47
C LYS A 10 13.00 8.68 1.48
N PRO A 11 13.79 7.64 1.19
CA PRO A 11 13.95 6.54 2.12
C PRO A 11 14.55 6.98 3.45
N GLU A 12 15.40 8.01 3.49
CA GLU A 12 15.94 8.56 4.75
C GLU A 12 14.84 9.12 5.66
N ASP A 13 13.85 9.82 5.08
CA ASP A 13 12.69 10.33 5.83
C ASP A 13 11.85 9.17 6.39
N LEU A 14 11.73 8.08 5.61
CA LEU A 14 11.01 6.88 6.04
C LEU A 14 11.78 6.13 7.14
N VAL A 15 13.11 6.07 7.06
CA VAL A 15 13.96 5.44 8.08
C VAL A 15 13.79 6.15 9.43
N GLU A 16 13.80 7.47 9.43
CA GLU A 16 13.58 8.27 10.64
C GLU A 16 12.15 8.08 11.17
N LEU A 17 11.15 8.24 10.29
CA LEU A 17 9.73 8.19 10.67
C LEU A 17 9.32 6.85 11.27
N PHE A 18 9.80 5.73 10.71
CA PHE A 18 9.42 4.40 11.13
C PHE A 18 10.42 3.76 12.10
N GLN A 19 11.49 4.47 12.49
CA GLN A 19 12.54 3.96 13.36
C GLN A 19 13.17 2.67 12.81
N VAL A 20 13.61 2.73 11.55
CA VAL A 20 14.18 1.57 10.84
C VAL A 20 15.60 1.30 11.33
N ASP A 21 15.87 0.06 11.71
CA ASP A 21 17.20 -0.38 12.16
C ASP A 21 18.11 -0.72 10.97
N ARG A 22 17.54 -1.30 9.91
CA ARG A 22 18.31 -1.83 8.77
C ARG A 22 17.68 -1.44 7.44
N TRP A 23 18.49 -0.92 6.53
CA TRP A 23 18.08 -0.68 5.15
C TRP A 23 19.31 -0.66 4.23
N ASN A 24 19.12 -0.92 2.94
CA ASN A 24 20.18 -0.85 1.96
C ASN A 24 20.14 0.52 1.25
N PRO A 25 21.07 1.44 1.51
CA PRO A 25 21.08 2.77 0.89
C PRO A 25 21.36 2.73 -0.63
N THR A 26 21.80 1.59 -1.16
CA THR A 26 21.98 1.40 -2.60
C THR A 26 20.70 0.94 -3.32
N GLU A 27 19.71 0.43 -2.58
CA GLU A 27 18.38 0.19 -3.12
C GLU A 27 17.64 1.53 -3.18
N THR A 28 17.38 2.01 -4.40
CA THR A 28 16.69 3.28 -4.60
C THR A 28 15.40 3.06 -5.36
N LEU A 29 14.27 3.42 -4.75
CA LEU A 29 13.02 3.66 -5.47
C LEU A 29 12.90 5.15 -5.75
N ALA A 30 12.63 5.49 -7.00
CA ALA A 30 12.38 6.88 -7.38
C ALA A 30 11.06 7.36 -6.72
N PRO A 31 11.00 8.62 -6.25
CA PRO A 31 9.74 9.23 -5.82
C PRO A 31 8.64 9.04 -6.87
N SER A 32 7.47 8.62 -6.42
CA SER A 32 6.34 8.39 -7.32
C SER A 32 5.06 9.03 -6.79
N TRP A 33 4.44 9.85 -7.62
CA TRP A 33 3.11 10.40 -7.39
C TRP A 33 2.02 9.52 -8.01
N ASN A 34 2.37 8.38 -8.62
CA ASN A 34 1.45 7.55 -9.39
C ASN A 34 1.78 6.05 -9.31
N VAL A 35 2.10 5.57 -8.12
CA VAL A 35 2.42 4.15 -7.86
C VAL A 35 1.25 3.28 -8.28
N ALA A 36 1.48 2.35 -9.20
CA ALA A 36 0.50 1.44 -9.76
C ALA A 36 0.76 -0.02 -9.32
N PRO A 37 -0.25 -0.90 -9.45
CA PRO A 37 -0.05 -2.34 -9.29
C PRO A 37 1.18 -2.84 -10.04
N THR A 38 1.90 -3.74 -9.39
CA THR A 38 3.12 -4.40 -9.85
C THR A 38 4.39 -3.54 -9.83
N ASP A 39 4.30 -2.27 -9.46
CA ASP A 39 5.48 -1.46 -9.14
C ASP A 39 6.13 -1.98 -7.85
N ASP A 40 7.43 -1.72 -7.70
CA ASP A 40 8.13 -1.90 -6.44
C ASP A 40 7.89 -0.70 -5.53
N VAL A 41 7.64 -0.97 -4.25
CA VAL A 41 7.22 0.02 -3.27
C VAL A 41 7.97 -0.16 -1.96
N TRP A 42 8.25 0.93 -1.27
CA TRP A 42 8.85 0.86 0.06
C TRP A 42 7.89 0.17 1.03
N ALA A 43 8.42 -0.76 1.82
CA ALA A 43 7.70 -1.42 2.89
C ALA A 43 8.57 -1.47 4.14
N VAL A 44 7.93 -1.25 5.28
CA VAL A 44 8.53 -1.43 6.60
C VAL A 44 8.09 -2.79 7.13
N VAL A 45 9.05 -3.60 7.56
CA VAL A 45 8.82 -4.95 8.09
C VAL A 45 9.66 -5.18 9.33
N ASP A 46 9.15 -5.90 10.33
CA ASP A 46 10.00 -6.41 11.41
C ASP A 46 10.36 -7.86 11.09
N ARG A 47 11.66 -8.16 11.13
CA ARG A 47 12.18 -9.47 10.74
C ARG A 47 13.40 -9.85 11.56
N ALA A 48 13.49 -11.13 11.91
CA ALA A 48 14.72 -11.70 12.42
C ALA A 48 15.79 -11.75 11.32
N ASP A 49 16.96 -11.20 11.62
CA ASP A 49 18.15 -11.36 10.80
C ASP A 49 18.49 -12.86 10.63
N ARG A 50 18.99 -13.23 9.45
CA ARG A 50 19.21 -14.66 9.12
C ARG A 50 20.40 -15.26 9.87
N GLU A 51 21.40 -14.46 10.22
CA GLU A 51 22.64 -14.92 10.81
C GLU A 51 22.59 -14.87 12.33
N THR A 52 22.11 -13.75 12.87
CA THR A 52 22.06 -13.47 14.31
C THR A 52 20.74 -13.88 14.96
N GLY A 53 19.66 -13.94 14.17
CA GLY A 53 18.30 -14.17 14.69
C GLY A 53 17.69 -12.95 15.39
N GLU A 54 18.40 -11.82 15.46
CA GLU A 54 17.92 -10.61 16.11
C GLU A 54 16.77 -9.97 15.33
N LEU A 55 15.65 -9.71 16.02
CA LEU A 55 14.54 -8.97 15.46
C LEU A 55 14.98 -7.52 15.23
N GLY A 56 14.69 -6.98 14.05
CA GLY A 56 14.82 -5.56 13.80
C GLY A 56 13.94 -5.12 12.66
N ARG A 57 13.69 -3.82 12.62
CA ARG A 57 12.87 -3.16 11.63
C ARG A 57 13.67 -2.86 10.37
N GLU A 58 13.11 -3.25 9.23
CA GLU A 58 13.73 -3.10 7.93
C GLU A 58 12.88 -2.26 6.99
N LEU A 59 13.53 -1.35 6.26
CA LEU A 59 12.93 -0.69 5.08
C LEU A 59 13.44 -1.39 3.83
N ARG A 60 12.53 -1.85 2.97
CA ARG A 60 12.90 -2.54 1.75
C ARG A 60 11.87 -2.42 0.62
N PRO A 61 12.27 -2.55 -0.64
CA PRO A 61 11.35 -2.61 -1.76
C PRO A 61 10.62 -3.97 -1.77
N LEU A 62 9.30 -3.92 -1.97
CA LEU A 62 8.45 -5.07 -2.24
C LEU A 62 7.63 -4.79 -3.50
N ARG A 63 7.38 -5.82 -4.31
CA ARG A 63 6.50 -5.70 -5.47
C ARG A 63 5.04 -5.67 -5.05
N TRP A 64 4.29 -4.64 -5.42
CA TRP A 64 2.88 -4.52 -5.07
C TRP A 64 1.99 -5.45 -5.91
N GLY A 65 1.50 -6.52 -5.30
CA GLY A 65 0.76 -7.60 -5.94
C GLY A 65 1.20 -8.93 -5.38
N LEU A 66 0.58 -9.35 -4.26
CA LEU A 66 1.04 -10.48 -3.47
C LEU A 66 0.99 -11.79 -4.25
N VAL A 67 2.10 -12.51 -4.27
CA VAL A 67 2.19 -13.86 -4.83
C VAL A 67 2.29 -14.86 -3.67
N PRO A 68 1.24 -15.67 -3.43
CA PRO A 68 1.30 -16.69 -2.39
C PRO A 68 2.46 -17.66 -2.64
N SER A 69 3.14 -18.09 -1.59
CA SER A 69 4.33 -18.97 -1.71
C SER A 69 4.08 -20.31 -2.43
N TRP A 70 2.82 -20.75 -2.53
CA TRP A 70 2.40 -21.97 -3.23
C TRP A 70 1.94 -21.73 -4.68
N ALA A 71 1.87 -20.47 -5.13
CA ALA A 71 1.48 -20.15 -6.50
C ALA A 71 2.48 -20.74 -7.50
N LYS A 72 1.98 -21.23 -8.64
CA LYS A 72 2.81 -21.73 -9.74
C LYS A 72 3.26 -20.65 -10.71
N ASP A 73 2.54 -19.52 -10.73
CA ASP A 73 2.72 -18.43 -11.67
C ASP A 73 2.65 -17.09 -10.92
N PRO A 74 3.67 -16.22 -11.03
CA PRO A 74 3.69 -14.92 -10.36
C PRO A 74 2.65 -13.93 -10.92
N SER A 75 2.07 -14.18 -12.10
CA SER A 75 1.03 -13.33 -12.71
C SER A 75 -0.22 -13.18 -11.84
N VAL A 76 -0.45 -14.12 -10.91
CA VAL A 76 -1.54 -14.04 -9.93
C VAL A 76 -1.46 -12.76 -9.08
N GLY A 77 -0.24 -12.26 -8.84
CA GLY A 77 0.02 -11.06 -8.03
C GLY A 77 -0.72 -9.82 -8.52
N ALA A 78 -0.90 -9.67 -9.84
CA ALA A 78 -1.63 -8.53 -10.42
C ALA A 78 -3.11 -8.46 -9.98
N ARG A 79 -3.68 -9.58 -9.52
CA ARG A 79 -5.06 -9.65 -8.99
C ARG A 79 -5.12 -9.61 -7.46
N MET A 80 -3.97 -9.55 -6.79
CA MET A 80 -3.81 -9.69 -5.34
C MET A 80 -3.22 -8.41 -4.70
N ILE A 81 -3.55 -7.26 -5.29
CA ILE A 81 -3.10 -5.94 -4.85
C ILE A 81 -3.76 -5.47 -3.55
N ASN A 82 -4.96 -5.98 -3.24
CA ASN A 82 -5.63 -5.72 -1.97
C ASN A 82 -6.14 -7.00 -1.30
N ALA A 83 -6.15 -6.97 0.03
CA ALA A 83 -6.85 -7.92 0.89
C ALA A 83 -7.96 -7.20 1.67
N ARG A 84 -9.09 -7.87 1.90
CA ARG A 84 -10.22 -7.32 2.67
C ARG A 84 -10.05 -7.66 4.14
N VAL A 85 -10.08 -6.66 5.03
CA VAL A 85 -9.89 -6.83 6.48
C VAL A 85 -10.83 -7.89 7.08
N GLU A 86 -12.05 -8.00 6.53
CA GLU A 86 -13.08 -8.93 6.99
C GLU A 86 -12.68 -10.40 6.82
N THR A 87 -11.84 -10.72 5.83
CA THR A 87 -11.53 -12.12 5.45
C THR A 87 -10.04 -12.42 5.36
N VAL A 88 -9.18 -11.43 5.62
CA VAL A 88 -7.72 -11.56 5.46
C VAL A 88 -7.10 -12.64 6.34
N HIS A 89 -7.67 -12.84 7.53
CA HIS A 89 -7.22 -13.83 8.52
C HIS A 89 -7.67 -15.26 8.19
N GLU A 90 -8.65 -15.44 7.30
CA GLU A 90 -9.23 -16.75 6.97
C GLU A 90 -8.76 -17.28 5.61
N LYS A 91 -8.59 -16.38 4.63
CA LYS A 91 -8.32 -16.77 3.24
C LYS A 91 -6.96 -17.47 3.11
N PRO A 92 -6.88 -18.64 2.43
CA PRO A 92 -5.63 -19.38 2.28
C PRO A 92 -4.47 -18.58 1.70
N ALA A 93 -4.78 -17.60 0.84
CA ALA A 93 -3.79 -16.75 0.20
C ALA A 93 -3.17 -15.70 1.13
N TYR A 94 -3.80 -15.41 2.28
CA TYR A 94 -3.41 -14.33 3.18
C TYR A 94 -3.16 -14.79 4.63
N ARG A 95 -3.92 -15.76 5.16
CA ARG A 95 -3.93 -16.14 6.58
C ARG A 95 -2.54 -16.40 7.18
N LYS A 96 -1.63 -17.01 6.42
CA LYS A 96 -0.26 -17.29 6.88
C LYS A 96 0.60 -16.03 6.93
N ALA A 97 0.39 -15.09 6.01
CA ALA A 97 1.07 -13.81 6.00
C ALA A 97 0.47 -12.88 7.06
N PHE A 98 -0.86 -12.89 7.23
CA PHE A 98 -1.53 -12.17 8.30
C PHE A 98 -0.97 -12.50 9.68
N ALA A 99 -0.64 -13.77 9.94
CA ALA A 99 -0.07 -14.18 11.22
C ALA A 99 1.42 -13.83 11.41
N LYS A 100 2.23 -13.70 10.35
CA LYS A 100 3.71 -13.67 10.50
C LYS A 100 4.48 -12.71 9.58
N ARG A 101 3.83 -12.16 8.57
CA ARG A 101 4.45 -11.38 7.48
C ARG A 101 3.59 -10.17 7.20
N ARG A 102 3.52 -9.29 8.19
CA ARG A 102 2.83 -8.00 8.12
C ARG A 102 3.84 -6.92 7.80
N CYS A 103 3.38 -5.89 7.11
CA CYS A 103 4.19 -4.73 6.76
C CYS A 103 3.38 -3.44 6.91
N LEU A 104 4.08 -2.32 6.94
CA LEU A 104 3.51 -1.00 6.69
C LEU A 104 3.96 -0.55 5.30
N LEU A 105 3.04 0.02 4.53
CA LEU A 105 3.28 0.57 3.20
C LEU A 105 3.12 2.09 3.27
N PRO A 106 4.22 2.86 3.32
CA PRO A 106 4.17 4.31 3.42
C PRO A 106 3.59 4.95 2.15
N ALA A 107 2.63 5.84 2.34
CA ALA A 107 2.03 6.62 1.27
C ALA A 107 1.81 8.06 1.71
N ASP A 108 1.98 9.01 0.80
CA ASP A 108 1.55 10.40 1.01
C ASP A 108 0.02 10.50 1.01
N GLY A 109 -0.62 9.65 0.22
CA GLY A 109 -2.06 9.55 0.03
C GLY A 109 -2.38 8.63 -1.14
N TYR A 110 -3.65 8.31 -1.35
CA TYR A 110 -4.09 7.38 -2.40
C TYR A 110 -5.13 8.01 -3.34
N TYR A 111 -5.33 7.39 -4.50
CA TYR A 111 -6.32 7.84 -5.47
C TYR A 111 -7.50 6.90 -5.57
N GLU A 112 -8.69 7.46 -5.73
CA GLU A 112 -9.91 6.77 -6.14
C GLU A 112 -10.65 7.58 -7.20
N TRP A 113 -11.56 6.93 -7.93
CA TRP A 113 -12.23 7.53 -9.07
C TRP A 113 -13.75 7.48 -8.97
N THR A 114 -14.40 8.59 -9.25
CA THR A 114 -15.85 8.65 -9.48
C THR A 114 -16.15 8.72 -10.97
N ALA A 115 -17.16 7.96 -11.43
CA ALA A 115 -17.63 8.08 -12.80
C ALA A 115 -18.39 9.39 -12.98
N VAL A 116 -18.05 10.15 -14.02
CA VAL A 116 -18.79 11.34 -14.45
C VAL A 116 -19.47 11.00 -15.77
N PRO A 117 -20.81 11.07 -15.84
CA PRO A 117 -21.55 10.75 -17.06
C PRO A 117 -21.23 11.75 -18.18
N ALA A 118 -21.57 11.38 -19.42
CA ALA A 118 -21.48 12.30 -20.53
C ALA A 118 -22.48 13.46 -20.36
N SER A 119 -22.11 14.63 -20.87
CA SER A 119 -22.96 15.82 -21.04
C SER A 119 -22.88 16.27 -22.50
N GLU A 120 -23.70 17.24 -22.89
CA GLU A 120 -23.73 17.75 -24.28
C GLU A 120 -22.32 18.15 -24.79
N ASP A 121 -21.51 18.76 -23.92
CA ASP A 121 -20.18 19.29 -24.28
C ASP A 121 -19.01 18.37 -23.89
N ARG A 122 -19.27 17.22 -23.24
CA ARG A 122 -18.19 16.39 -22.68
C ARG A 122 -18.54 14.91 -22.63
N LYS A 123 -17.62 14.07 -23.12
CA LYS A 123 -17.69 12.60 -22.99
C LYS A 123 -17.61 12.17 -21.52
N ALA A 124 -18.23 11.03 -21.20
CA ALA A 124 -18.09 10.40 -19.89
C ALA A 124 -16.60 10.15 -19.57
N TYR A 125 -16.22 10.36 -18.32
CA TYR A 125 -14.85 10.18 -17.85
C TYR A 125 -14.83 9.74 -16.39
N LYS A 126 -13.64 9.42 -15.88
CA LYS A 126 -13.43 9.16 -14.45
C LYS A 126 -12.70 10.34 -13.83
N GLN A 127 -13.33 10.99 -12.85
CA GLN A 127 -12.71 12.05 -12.07
C GLN A 127 -11.86 11.41 -10.96
N PRO A 128 -10.52 11.59 -10.98
CA PRO A 128 -9.67 11.18 -9.89
C PRO A 128 -9.84 12.09 -8.68
N TRP A 129 -9.79 11.49 -7.51
CA TRP A 129 -9.74 12.12 -6.21
C TRP A 129 -8.45 11.69 -5.54
N TYR A 130 -7.75 12.64 -4.93
CA TYR A 130 -6.65 12.36 -4.03
C TYR A 130 -7.15 12.42 -2.59
N ILE A 131 -6.90 11.36 -1.83
CA ILE A 131 -7.34 11.18 -0.46
C ILE A 131 -6.10 11.00 0.42
N ALA A 132 -5.96 11.87 1.41
CA ALA A 132 -4.77 11.95 2.25
C ALA A 132 -5.11 12.55 3.63
N PRO A 133 -4.27 12.34 4.66
CA PRO A 133 -4.41 13.02 5.96
C PRO A 133 -4.39 14.55 5.78
N GLU A 134 -5.32 15.25 6.44
CA GLU A 134 -5.45 16.72 6.34
C GLU A 134 -4.24 17.48 6.92
N ASP A 135 -3.51 16.87 7.84
CA ASP A 135 -2.30 17.42 8.47
C ASP A 135 -1.03 17.24 7.61
N GLY A 136 -1.13 16.55 6.47
CA GLY A 136 0.00 16.26 5.57
C GLY A 136 0.95 15.18 6.08
N ALA A 137 0.60 14.48 7.17
CA ALA A 137 1.34 13.31 7.62
C ALA A 137 1.22 12.16 6.61
N PRO A 138 2.25 11.31 6.46
CA PRO A 138 2.13 10.13 5.62
C PRO A 138 1.22 9.08 6.27
N MET A 139 0.52 8.34 5.43
CA MET A 139 -0.22 7.15 5.80
C MET A 139 0.72 5.96 5.93
N ALA A 140 0.55 5.16 6.97
CA ALA A 140 1.16 3.85 7.12
C ALA A 140 0.12 2.77 6.80
N MET A 141 -0.05 2.43 5.52
CA MET A 141 -1.09 1.48 5.12
C MET A 141 -0.72 0.06 5.61
N ALA A 142 -1.66 -0.59 6.29
CA ALA A 142 -1.54 -1.98 6.71
C ALA A 142 -1.37 -2.88 5.49
N GLY A 143 -0.29 -3.65 5.47
CA GLY A 143 0.00 -4.57 4.39
C GLY A 143 0.39 -5.95 4.88
N LEU A 144 0.36 -6.91 3.96
CA LEU A 144 0.99 -8.22 4.13
C LEU A 144 2.05 -8.40 3.08
N TYR A 145 3.05 -9.21 3.37
CA TYR A 145 4.06 -9.60 2.40
C TYR A 145 4.26 -11.11 2.31
N GLU A 146 4.76 -11.56 1.17
CA GLU A 146 5.13 -12.95 0.91
C GLU A 146 6.46 -13.05 0.18
N TRP A 147 7.13 -14.16 0.44
CA TRP A 147 8.27 -14.61 -0.34
C TRP A 147 7.81 -15.70 -1.29
N TRP A 148 8.03 -15.49 -2.57
CA TRP A 148 7.74 -16.48 -3.61
C TRP A 148 9.02 -16.89 -4.31
N ARG A 149 9.22 -18.20 -4.48
CA ARG A 149 10.41 -18.78 -5.12
C ARG A 149 10.05 -19.17 -6.56
N ASP A 150 10.75 -18.60 -7.53
CA ASP A 150 10.63 -18.96 -8.94
C ASP A 150 11.31 -20.30 -9.25
N ARG A 151 10.56 -21.40 -9.13
CA ARG A 151 11.06 -22.76 -9.32
C ARG A 151 11.60 -23.07 -10.72
N THR A 152 11.54 -22.13 -11.67
CA THR A 152 12.18 -22.26 -12.98
C THR A 152 13.65 -21.86 -12.99
N ARG A 153 14.10 -21.16 -11.94
CA ARG A 153 15.49 -20.68 -11.76
C ARG A 153 16.24 -21.60 -10.79
N ASP A 154 17.55 -21.66 -10.92
CA ASP A 154 18.43 -22.47 -10.05
C ASP A 154 18.35 -22.01 -8.58
N ASP A 155 18.66 -22.92 -7.64
CA ASP A 155 18.48 -22.69 -6.20
C ASP A 155 19.42 -21.62 -5.61
N ASP A 156 20.56 -21.43 -6.25
CA ASP A 156 21.62 -20.48 -5.94
C ASP A 156 21.50 -19.16 -6.73
N ASP A 157 20.49 -19.02 -7.60
CA ASP A 157 20.23 -17.75 -8.30
C ASP A 157 19.71 -16.69 -7.30
N PRO A 158 20.37 -15.53 -7.16
CA PRO A 158 19.94 -14.48 -6.23
C PRO A 158 18.58 -13.85 -6.62
N LEU A 159 18.18 -13.96 -7.90
CA LEU A 159 16.91 -13.43 -8.43
C LEU A 159 15.77 -14.46 -8.38
N ALA A 160 16.03 -15.62 -7.78
CA ALA A 160 15.08 -16.72 -7.70
C ALA A 160 13.97 -16.49 -6.66
N TRP A 161 14.08 -15.42 -5.85
CA TRP A 161 13.12 -15.03 -4.83
C TRP A 161 12.50 -13.68 -5.11
N TRP A 162 11.18 -13.63 -5.00
CA TRP A 162 10.37 -12.43 -5.10
C TRP A 162 9.84 -12.06 -3.73
N ALA A 163 9.91 -10.78 -3.40
CA ALA A 163 9.25 -10.23 -2.23
C ALA A 163 8.07 -9.39 -2.71
N THR A 164 6.85 -9.80 -2.34
CA THR A 164 5.61 -9.21 -2.87
C THR A 164 4.71 -8.78 -1.72
N CYS A 165 3.87 -7.77 -1.93
CA CYS A 165 2.98 -7.25 -0.90
C CYS A 165 1.54 -7.02 -1.38
N THR A 166 0.64 -6.86 -0.43
CA THR A 166 -0.77 -6.47 -0.66
C THR A 166 -1.19 -5.44 0.39
N ILE A 167 -2.11 -4.55 0.02
CA ILE A 167 -2.67 -3.56 0.94
C ILE A 167 -3.95 -4.10 1.56
N ILE A 168 -4.10 -4.03 2.88
CA ILE A 168 -5.34 -4.33 3.56
C ILE A 168 -6.30 -3.15 3.39
N THR A 169 -7.53 -3.46 3.01
CA THR A 169 -8.60 -2.49 2.77
C THR A 169 -9.76 -2.74 3.71
N THR A 170 -10.42 -1.66 4.10
CA THR A 170 -11.61 -1.65 4.96
C THR A 170 -12.74 -0.87 4.29
N GLU A 171 -13.92 -0.87 4.90
CA GLU A 171 -15.02 0.00 4.51
C GLU A 171 -14.59 1.46 4.64
N ALA A 172 -14.92 2.28 3.64
CA ALA A 172 -14.54 3.67 3.65
C ALA A 172 -15.44 4.50 4.55
N VAL A 173 -14.82 5.40 5.33
CA VAL A 173 -15.50 6.37 6.19
C VAL A 173 -15.28 7.79 5.68
N ASP A 174 -16.06 8.74 6.18
CA ASP A 174 -15.90 10.19 5.97
C ASP A 174 -15.71 10.62 4.51
N ALA A 175 -14.67 11.41 4.22
CA ALA A 175 -14.42 11.94 2.88
C ALA A 175 -14.10 10.84 1.86
N ALA A 176 -13.42 9.77 2.29
CA ALA A 176 -13.15 8.62 1.44
C ALA A 176 -14.46 7.90 1.05
N GLY A 177 -15.39 7.74 2.00
CA GLY A 177 -16.68 7.09 1.79
C GLY A 177 -17.57 7.80 0.77
N ARG A 178 -17.41 9.12 0.60
CA ARG A 178 -18.10 9.90 -0.45
C ARG A 178 -17.57 9.62 -1.86
N VAL A 179 -16.34 9.10 -1.98
CA VAL A 179 -15.67 8.84 -3.27
C VAL A 179 -15.80 7.37 -3.68
N HIS A 180 -15.53 6.44 -2.74
CA HIS A 180 -15.51 5.01 -3.02
C HIS A 180 -15.85 4.21 -1.75
N PRO A 181 -16.60 3.08 -1.81
CA PRO A 181 -17.02 2.31 -0.64
C PRO A 181 -15.89 1.58 0.14
N ARG A 182 -14.64 1.72 -0.29
CA ARG A 182 -13.47 1.03 0.29
C ARG A 182 -12.28 1.97 0.32
N MET A 183 -11.47 1.85 1.36
CA MET A 183 -10.24 2.61 1.56
C MET A 183 -9.10 1.67 2.03
N PRO A 184 -7.82 2.03 1.83
CA PRO A 184 -6.74 1.37 2.53
C PRO A 184 -6.88 1.61 4.04
N LEU A 185 -6.53 0.60 4.84
CA LEU A 185 -6.51 0.73 6.29
C LEU A 185 -5.13 1.21 6.71
N ALA A 186 -5.05 2.31 7.47
CA ALA A 186 -3.79 2.79 8.04
C ALA A 186 -3.65 2.38 9.51
N ILE A 187 -2.44 2.01 9.92
CA ILE A 187 -2.08 1.69 11.31
C ILE A 187 -1.63 2.96 12.02
N ALA A 188 -1.96 3.12 13.30
CA ALA A 188 -1.51 4.25 14.10
C ALA A 188 -0.03 4.08 14.45
N PRO A 189 0.74 5.17 14.59
CA PRO A 189 2.14 5.08 15.05
C PRO A 189 2.31 4.29 16.35
N ALA A 190 1.35 4.40 17.27
CA ALA A 190 1.36 3.66 18.54
C ALA A 190 1.22 2.13 18.38
N ASP A 191 0.66 1.68 17.25
CA ASP A 191 0.39 0.26 16.97
C ASP A 191 1.40 -0.37 16.01
N PHE A 192 2.41 0.39 15.54
CA PHE A 192 3.40 -0.12 14.59
C PHE A 192 4.14 -1.35 15.10
N GLU A 193 4.61 -1.31 16.36
CA GLU A 193 5.35 -2.43 16.97
C GLU A 193 4.47 -3.67 17.08
N ALA A 194 3.26 -3.53 17.65
CA ALA A 194 2.32 -4.64 17.78
C ALA A 194 1.88 -5.22 16.42
N TRP A 195 1.73 -4.36 15.40
CA TRP A 195 1.39 -4.78 14.05
C TRP A 195 2.56 -5.48 13.35
N LEU A 196 3.80 -5.04 13.53
CA LEU A 196 4.94 -5.58 12.79
C LEU A 196 5.53 -6.85 13.43
N ASP A 197 5.39 -7.02 14.76
CA ASP A 197 6.02 -8.13 15.50
C ASP A 197 5.60 -9.54 15.00
N PRO A 198 6.47 -10.33 14.36
CA PRO A 198 6.13 -11.66 13.86
C PRO A 198 5.84 -12.70 14.96
N SER A 199 6.14 -12.38 16.23
CA SER A 199 5.80 -13.20 17.39
C SER A 199 4.32 -13.07 17.78
N HIS A 200 3.73 -11.89 17.56
CA HIS A 200 2.31 -11.60 17.73
C HIS A 200 1.49 -12.31 16.63
N GLN A 201 0.89 -13.44 16.99
CA GLN A 201 0.23 -14.37 16.05
C GLN A 201 -1.25 -14.61 16.33
N ASP A 202 -1.79 -14.08 17.43
CA ASP A 202 -3.21 -14.23 17.74
C ASP A 202 -4.07 -13.44 16.73
N PRO A 203 -4.93 -14.10 15.94
CA PRO A 203 -5.70 -13.40 14.92
C PRO A 203 -6.74 -12.43 15.49
N GLY A 204 -7.21 -12.63 16.72
CA GLY A 204 -8.17 -11.75 17.39
C GLY A 204 -7.51 -10.43 17.79
N GLU A 205 -6.35 -10.50 18.44
CA GLU A 205 -5.53 -9.34 18.80
C GLU A 205 -5.02 -8.59 17.57
N LEU A 206 -4.54 -9.29 16.54
CA LEU A 206 -4.13 -8.64 15.30
C LEU A 206 -5.28 -7.94 14.57
N ARG A 207 -6.51 -8.45 14.71
CA ARG A 207 -7.70 -7.78 14.14
C ARG A 207 -8.12 -6.57 14.95
N SER A 208 -7.84 -6.51 16.25
CA SER A 208 -8.18 -5.32 17.06
C SER A 208 -7.34 -4.10 16.65
N LEU A 209 -6.11 -4.34 16.16
CA LEU A 209 -5.25 -3.31 15.54
C LEU A 209 -5.79 -2.77 14.21
N LEU A 210 -6.87 -3.34 13.67
CA LEU A 210 -7.45 -3.03 12.36
C LEU A 210 -8.88 -2.46 12.47
N ILE A 211 -9.30 -1.97 13.63
CA ILE A 211 -10.68 -1.51 13.85
C ILE A 211 -10.87 -0.07 13.36
N GLU A 212 -9.97 0.85 13.74
CA GLU A 212 -10.09 2.26 13.39
C GLU A 212 -8.98 2.65 12.41
N PRO A 213 -9.32 3.16 11.21
CA PRO A 213 -8.31 3.68 10.30
C PRO A 213 -7.61 4.86 10.95
N ALA A 214 -6.37 4.67 11.39
CA ALA A 214 -5.62 5.68 12.11
C ALA A 214 -5.05 6.80 11.22
N ALA A 215 -5.56 6.94 9.99
CA ALA A 215 -5.07 7.94 9.03
C ALA A 215 -5.48 9.38 9.39
N GLY A 216 -6.01 9.61 10.59
CA GLY A 216 -6.60 10.87 11.02
C GLY A 216 -7.86 11.22 10.22
N ASN A 217 -8.25 12.50 10.27
CA ASN A 217 -9.25 13.03 9.35
C ASN A 217 -8.67 13.00 7.93
N LEU A 218 -9.24 12.15 7.09
CA LEU A 218 -8.89 12.11 5.67
C LEU A 218 -9.63 13.22 4.92
N GLY A 219 -8.87 14.04 4.22
CA GLY A 219 -9.39 14.97 3.22
C GLY A 219 -9.51 14.27 1.87
N ALA A 220 -10.53 14.63 1.08
CA ALA A 220 -10.67 14.17 -0.30
C ALA A 220 -10.83 15.38 -1.22
N ARG A 221 -9.99 15.48 -2.25
CA ARG A 221 -10.04 16.56 -3.23
C ARG A 221 -9.87 16.04 -4.65
N GLN A 222 -10.56 16.67 -5.59
CA GLN A 222 -10.40 16.34 -7.01
C GLN A 222 -9.01 16.77 -7.49
N VAL A 223 -8.43 15.99 -8.40
CA VAL A 223 -7.13 16.27 -9.01
C VAL A 223 -7.17 16.18 -10.54
N SER A 224 -6.07 16.58 -11.19
CA SER A 224 -5.91 16.52 -12.64
C SER A 224 -6.19 15.12 -13.21
N LEU A 225 -6.81 15.08 -14.39
CA LEU A 225 -7.02 13.84 -15.15
C LEU A 225 -5.71 13.17 -15.59
N ALA A 226 -4.59 13.88 -15.51
CA ALA A 226 -3.27 13.38 -15.88
C ALA A 226 -2.93 12.06 -15.13
N VAL A 227 -3.39 11.88 -13.89
CA VAL A 227 -3.11 10.67 -13.08
C VAL A 227 -3.72 9.39 -13.68
N ASN A 228 -4.73 9.52 -14.54
CA ASN A 228 -5.38 8.38 -15.20
C ASN A 228 -4.37 7.55 -16.02
N SER A 229 -3.35 8.19 -16.58
CA SER A 229 -2.26 7.51 -17.27
C SER A 229 -1.12 7.19 -16.30
N VAL A 230 -0.83 5.89 -16.13
CA VAL A 230 0.33 5.41 -15.33
C VAL A 230 1.69 5.89 -15.85
N ARG A 231 1.75 6.38 -17.08
CA ARG A 231 2.99 6.92 -17.67
C ARG A 231 3.35 8.28 -17.12
N ASN A 232 2.39 9.00 -16.53
CA ASN A 232 2.63 10.28 -15.91
C ASN A 232 3.07 10.06 -14.48
N ASN A 233 4.20 10.65 -14.10
CA ASN A 233 4.70 10.59 -12.74
C ASN A 233 5.37 11.92 -12.36
N GLY A 234 4.68 12.72 -11.54
CA GLY A 234 5.20 14.00 -11.08
C GLY A 234 4.23 14.73 -10.15
N PRO A 235 4.70 15.76 -9.43
CA PRO A 235 3.88 16.46 -8.44
C PRO A 235 2.65 17.14 -9.03
N HIS A 236 2.68 17.52 -10.31
CA HIS A 236 1.54 18.11 -11.04
C HIS A 236 0.28 17.20 -11.08
N LEU A 237 0.44 15.90 -10.81
CA LEU A 237 -0.70 14.99 -10.69
C LEU A 237 -1.61 15.32 -9.50
N LEU A 238 -1.08 16.06 -8.54
CA LEU A 238 -1.80 16.56 -7.37
C LEU A 238 -2.43 17.92 -7.60
N ASP A 239 -2.25 18.55 -8.77
CA ASP A 239 -2.88 19.83 -9.10
C ASP A 239 -4.40 19.68 -9.19
N PRO A 240 -5.17 20.77 -8.96
CA PRO A 240 -6.61 20.77 -9.21
C PRO A 240 -6.95 20.38 -10.66
N PRO A 241 -8.18 19.93 -10.94
CA PRO A 241 -8.61 19.68 -12.31
C PRO A 241 -8.53 20.96 -13.16
N ASP A 242 -8.13 20.86 -14.42
CA ASP A 242 -8.01 21.99 -15.37
C ASP A 242 -9.33 22.72 -15.66
N GLN A 243 -10.46 22.20 -15.18
CA GLN A 243 -11.77 22.84 -15.25
C GLN A 243 -12.45 22.76 -13.87
N PRO A 244 -13.10 23.84 -13.39
CA PRO A 244 -13.75 23.83 -12.09
C PRO A 244 -14.81 22.72 -12.04
N ALA A 245 -14.89 22.04 -10.89
CA ALA A 245 -15.94 21.05 -10.63
C ALA A 245 -17.31 21.66 -10.93
N PRO A 246 -18.24 20.93 -11.57
CA PRO A 246 -19.64 21.36 -11.55
C PRO A 246 -20.04 21.51 -10.07
N ALA A 247 -20.59 22.66 -9.71
CA ALA A 247 -21.02 22.94 -8.34
C ALA A 247 -21.99 21.82 -7.88
N ALA A 248 -21.73 21.29 -6.69
CA ALA A 248 -22.52 20.24 -6.05
C ALA A 248 -23.93 20.74 -5.68
#